data_AF-A0A3R6F6N5-F1
#
_entry.id   AF-A0A3R6F6N5-F1
#
_cell.length_a   1.000
_cell.length_b   1.000
_cell.length_c   1.000
_cell.angle_alpha   90.00
_cell.angle_beta   90.00
_cell.angle_gamma   90.00
#
_symmetry.space_group_name_H-M   'P 1'
#
loop_
_entity.id
_entity.type
_entity.pdbx_description
1 polymer ?
#
loop_
_entity_poly.entity_id
_entity_poly.type
_entity_poly.pdbx_seq_one_letter_code
_entity_poly.pdbx_strand_id
1 'polypeptide(L)'
;MRTRNLSWLFAVPVFFMACTGNKQQAMEMADAETISTDTLPSGRNIFYFNGDFTYYADAATLKDCVSGSTLPIAMKGEYLKVEKKYKEMDPKPKEAINCGVMGYLINKGSNEEGAKKQLLITGLVGFDKSASCTPSQRITDDIYAVFRPNEEQAKTKTSLTFDKDFTFQCVTYQLSPVKLLSEYKGDWYRTDKNLIVLLVNGDVLYQGTIDFTNMNLILENDQEKNVIFRRGI
;
A
#
# COMPACT_ATOMS: atom_id res chain seq x y z
N MET A 1 65.72 -39.32 55.39
CA MET A 1 66.22 -39.52 54.01
C MET A 1 65.96 -40.98 53.62
N ARG A 2 65.54 -41.25 52.37
CA ARG A 2 64.82 -42.45 51.83
C ARG A 2 63.29 -42.23 51.81
N THR A 3 62.52 -42.50 50.76
CA THR A 3 62.76 -43.15 49.45
C THR A 3 61.62 -42.78 48.47
N ARG A 4 61.88 -43.00 47.17
CA ARG A 4 61.17 -42.55 45.96
C ARG A 4 59.80 -43.24 45.67
N ASN A 5 58.91 -42.47 45.03
CA ASN A 5 57.60 -42.78 44.41
C ASN A 5 57.70 -43.88 43.31
N LEU A 6 56.86 -44.93 43.17
CA LEU A 6 55.39 -45.09 42.93
C LEU A 6 54.89 -44.39 41.65
N SER A 7 54.10 -44.95 40.72
CA SER A 7 53.41 -46.24 40.50
C SER A 7 52.86 -46.22 39.05
N TRP A 8 53.00 -47.28 38.25
CA TRP A 8 52.01 -48.31 37.88
C TRP A 8 51.04 -48.02 36.70
N LEU A 9 51.10 -48.94 35.73
CA LEU A 9 50.13 -49.25 34.67
C LEU A 9 48.95 -50.07 35.22
N PHE A 10 47.75 -49.95 34.62
CA PHE A 10 46.97 -51.03 33.94
C PHE A 10 45.44 -50.77 33.92
N ALA A 11 44.87 -51.18 32.77
CA ALA A 11 43.57 -51.83 32.54
C ALA A 11 42.21 -51.07 32.63
N VAL A 12 41.38 -51.41 31.65
CA VAL A 12 40.00 -51.00 31.28
C VAL A 12 38.95 -51.78 32.10
N PRO A 13 37.78 -51.22 32.48
CA PRO A 13 36.48 -51.67 31.88
C PRO A 13 35.26 -50.71 31.90
N VAL A 14 34.37 -50.92 30.91
CA VAL A 14 32.88 -50.79 30.80
C VAL A 14 32.07 -50.05 31.88
N PHE A 15 31.15 -49.12 31.53
CA PHE A 15 29.86 -48.89 32.25
C PHE A 15 28.74 -48.18 31.41
N PHE A 16 27.57 -48.85 31.36
CA PHE A 16 26.13 -48.47 31.42
C PHE A 16 25.49 -47.13 30.94
N MET A 17 24.36 -47.32 30.22
CA MET A 17 22.99 -46.73 30.32
C MET A 17 22.67 -45.27 30.72
N ALA A 18 21.63 -44.77 30.01
CA ALA A 18 20.47 -43.94 30.43
C ALA A 18 20.44 -42.43 30.14
N CYS A 19 19.24 -42.00 29.71
CA CYS A 19 18.85 -40.68 29.21
C CYS A 19 18.71 -39.58 30.28
N THR A 20 18.57 -38.35 29.76
CA THR A 20 18.04 -37.10 30.36
C THR A 20 19.05 -36.08 30.91
N GLY A 21 18.90 -34.84 30.44
CA GLY A 21 18.96 -33.67 31.34
C GLY A 21 20.08 -32.64 31.16
N ASN A 22 19.78 -31.61 30.35
CA ASN A 22 19.82 -30.18 30.70
C ASN A 22 21.14 -29.34 30.66
N LYS A 23 20.99 -28.19 29.96
CA LYS A 23 21.52 -26.82 30.22
C LYS A 23 23.00 -26.49 30.05
N GLN A 24 23.27 -25.57 29.11
CA GLN A 24 23.81 -24.20 29.31
C GLN A 24 23.82 -23.47 27.95
N GLN A 25 22.85 -22.59 27.65
CA GLN A 25 22.86 -21.11 27.79
C GLN A 25 23.88 -20.34 26.92
N ALA A 26 23.34 -19.77 25.83
CA ALA A 26 23.51 -18.43 25.26
C ALA A 26 24.90 -17.78 25.12
N MET A 27 25.25 -17.44 23.87
CA MET A 27 25.57 -16.04 23.53
C MET A 27 25.12 -15.73 22.09
N GLU A 28 24.35 -14.66 21.99
CA GLU A 28 23.72 -14.08 20.81
C GLU A 28 24.77 -13.29 19.99
N MET A 29 24.78 -13.49 18.67
CA MET A 29 25.17 -12.46 17.70
C MET A 29 24.25 -12.59 16.49
N ALA A 30 23.43 -11.56 16.31
CA ALA A 30 22.61 -11.34 15.14
C ALA A 30 23.50 -11.09 13.92
N ASP A 31 23.21 -11.75 12.80
CA ASP A 31 23.70 -11.32 11.50
C ASP A 31 22.68 -11.59 10.39
N ALA A 32 22.20 -10.48 9.83
CA ALA A 32 21.65 -10.25 8.50
C ALA A 32 20.94 -11.40 7.78
N GLU A 33 19.62 -11.51 7.98
CA GLU A 33 18.77 -12.22 7.01
C GLU A 33 18.71 -11.44 5.69
N THR A 34 19.37 -12.02 4.69
CA THR A 34 19.31 -11.63 3.29
C THR A 34 17.92 -11.96 2.77
N ILE A 35 17.04 -10.96 2.61
CA ILE A 35 15.70 -11.16 2.06
C ILE A 35 15.83 -11.51 0.58
N SER A 36 15.55 -12.76 0.25
CA SER A 36 15.50 -13.30 -1.11
C SER A 36 14.29 -12.75 -1.88
N THR A 37 14.50 -12.37 -3.14
CA THR A 37 13.54 -11.72 -4.06
C THR A 37 12.38 -12.60 -4.56
N ASP A 38 12.09 -13.74 -3.94
CA ASP A 38 11.22 -14.76 -4.56
C ASP A 38 10.19 -15.37 -3.61
N THR A 39 9.35 -14.52 -3.01
CA THR A 39 8.00 -14.89 -2.55
C THR A 39 7.17 -13.63 -2.31
N LEU A 40 6.64 -13.04 -3.39
CA LEU A 40 5.51 -12.12 -3.25
C LEU A 40 4.26 -12.96 -2.92
N PRO A 41 3.54 -12.72 -1.81
CA PRO A 41 2.33 -13.45 -1.48
C PRO A 41 1.26 -13.17 -2.54
N SER A 42 0.91 -14.20 -3.30
CA SER A 42 -0.36 -14.27 -4.03
C SER A 42 -1.51 -14.10 -3.02
N GLY A 43 -2.18 -12.95 -3.07
CA GLY A 43 -3.20 -12.54 -2.09
C GLY A 43 -3.17 -11.05 -1.73
N ARG A 44 -2.11 -10.31 -2.13
CA ARG A 44 -2.09 -8.85 -2.04
C ARG A 44 -2.57 -8.23 -3.37
N ASN A 45 -3.67 -7.49 -3.33
CA ASN A 45 -4.16 -6.74 -4.49
C ASN A 45 -3.10 -5.69 -4.88
N ILE A 46 -2.58 -5.81 -6.11
CA ILE A 46 -1.60 -4.88 -6.67
C ILE A 46 -2.37 -3.76 -7.37
N PHE A 47 -2.04 -2.53 -7.03
CA PHE A 47 -2.72 -1.32 -7.47
C PHE A 47 -1.77 -0.38 -8.18
N TYR A 48 -2.34 0.45 -9.03
CA TYR A 48 -1.67 1.51 -9.75
C TYR A 48 -1.59 2.78 -8.88
N PHE A 49 -0.40 3.36 -8.84
CA PHE A 49 -0.14 4.67 -8.26
C PHE A 49 0.56 5.53 -9.32
N ASN A 50 0.21 6.80 -9.42
CA ASN A 50 1.06 7.76 -10.13
C ASN A 50 1.19 9.05 -9.36
N GLY A 51 2.40 9.58 -9.35
CA GLY A 51 2.69 10.74 -8.56
C GLY A 51 4.02 11.36 -8.91
N ASP A 52 4.30 12.47 -8.28
CA ASP A 52 5.60 13.11 -8.35
C ASP A 52 6.56 12.34 -7.44
N PHE A 53 7.49 11.60 -8.04
CA PHE A 53 8.51 10.84 -7.33
C PHE A 53 9.70 11.73 -7.02
N THR A 54 10.19 11.69 -5.79
CA THR A 54 11.37 12.42 -5.34
C THR A 54 12.24 11.49 -4.50
N TYR A 55 13.55 11.53 -4.72
CA TYR A 55 14.54 10.86 -3.89
C TYR A 55 15.54 11.89 -3.33
N TYR A 56 15.69 11.92 -2.00
CA TYR A 56 16.58 12.83 -1.28
C TYR A 56 16.94 12.27 0.09
N ALA A 57 18.20 12.46 0.52
CA ALA A 57 18.71 12.00 1.82
C ALA A 57 18.38 10.52 2.09
N ASP A 58 18.68 9.67 1.11
CA ASP A 58 18.44 8.23 1.13
C ASP A 58 16.98 7.81 1.33
N ALA A 59 16.00 8.71 1.16
CA ALA A 59 14.59 8.39 1.22
C ALA A 59 13.89 8.77 -0.08
N ALA A 60 12.98 7.91 -0.54
CA ALA A 60 12.09 8.22 -1.65
C ALA A 60 10.66 8.42 -1.18
N THR A 61 9.96 9.33 -1.86
CA THR A 61 8.53 9.58 -1.68
C THR A 61 7.86 9.69 -3.04
N LEU A 62 6.56 9.37 -3.07
CA LEU A 62 5.69 9.59 -4.21
C LEU A 62 4.48 10.40 -3.75
N LYS A 63 4.34 11.62 -4.26
CA LYS A 63 3.15 12.45 -4.05
C LYS A 63 2.10 12.05 -5.08
N ASP A 64 1.19 11.17 -4.68
CA ASP A 64 0.17 10.61 -5.57
C ASP A 64 -0.77 11.70 -6.11
N CYS A 65 -0.98 11.71 -7.43
CA CYS A 65 -1.69 12.79 -8.10
C CYS A 65 -3.18 12.80 -7.77
N VAL A 66 -3.78 11.63 -7.51
CA VAL A 66 -5.24 11.46 -7.39
C VAL A 66 -5.72 11.58 -5.94
N SER A 67 -4.96 11.04 -4.99
CA SER A 67 -5.20 11.21 -3.55
C SER A 67 -4.61 12.51 -2.99
N GLY A 68 -3.57 13.05 -3.64
CA GLY A 68 -2.78 14.15 -3.08
C GLY A 68 -1.92 13.76 -1.87
N SER A 69 -1.86 12.47 -1.51
CA SER A 69 -1.03 11.97 -0.40
C SER A 69 0.44 11.85 -0.80
N THR A 70 1.33 12.18 0.15
CA THR A 70 2.76 11.88 0.03
C THR A 70 3.03 10.52 0.67
N LEU A 71 3.31 9.52 -0.17
CA LEU A 71 3.60 8.15 0.23
C LEU A 71 5.12 7.96 0.35
N PRO A 72 5.66 7.62 1.53
CA PRO A 72 7.03 7.14 1.64
C PRO A 72 7.15 5.80 0.92
N ILE A 73 8.23 5.59 0.18
CA ILE A 73 8.49 4.33 -0.51
C ILE A 73 9.24 3.38 0.41
N ALA A 74 8.75 2.15 0.53
CA ALA A 74 9.45 1.10 1.25
C ALA A 74 10.71 0.68 0.46
N MET A 75 11.87 0.60 1.12
CA MET A 75 13.14 0.13 0.53
C MET A 75 13.17 -1.39 0.35
N LYS A 76 12.13 -1.94 -0.28
CA LYS A 76 11.90 -3.37 -0.54
C LYS A 76 11.24 -3.52 -1.91
N GLY A 77 11.13 -4.76 -2.39
CA GLY A 77 10.55 -5.04 -3.70
C GLY A 77 11.38 -4.42 -4.83
N GLU A 78 10.73 -3.71 -5.75
CA GLU A 78 11.41 -3.12 -6.91
C GLU A 78 12.01 -1.73 -6.67
N TYR A 79 12.06 -1.26 -5.41
CA TYR A 79 12.59 0.06 -5.04
C TYR A 79 13.94 0.40 -5.73
N LEU A 80 14.94 -0.48 -5.65
CA LEU A 80 16.27 -0.24 -6.23
C LEU A 80 16.24 -0.06 -7.76
N LYS A 81 15.31 -0.75 -8.46
CA LYS A 81 15.14 -0.58 -9.91
C LYS A 81 14.59 0.81 -10.23
N VAL A 82 13.59 1.25 -9.46
CA VAL A 82 12.97 2.59 -9.61
C VAL A 82 13.97 3.69 -9.28
N GLU A 83 14.70 3.56 -8.17
CA GLU A 83 15.73 4.51 -7.75
C GLU A 83 16.83 4.65 -8.81
N LYS A 84 17.33 3.53 -9.33
CA LYS A 84 18.32 3.54 -10.42
C LYS A 84 17.79 4.27 -11.64
N LYS A 85 16.55 3.99 -12.06
CA LYS A 85 15.93 4.66 -13.21
C LYS A 85 15.73 6.15 -12.98
N TYR A 86 15.32 6.57 -11.79
CA TYR A 86 15.22 7.97 -11.43
C TYR A 86 16.59 8.68 -11.52
N LYS A 87 17.66 8.05 -10.99
CA LYS A 87 19.03 8.59 -11.06
C LYS A 87 19.55 8.68 -12.51
N GLU A 88 19.23 7.71 -13.36
CA GLU A 88 19.56 7.74 -14.80
C GLU A 88 18.93 8.93 -15.54
N MET A 89 17.87 9.52 -15.00
CA MET A 89 17.24 10.73 -15.56
C MET A 89 18.02 12.03 -15.26
N ASP A 90 19.10 11.97 -14.48
CA ASP A 90 19.89 13.11 -14.01
C ASP A 90 19.03 14.27 -13.43
N PRO A 91 18.23 14.00 -12.37
CA PRO A 91 17.39 15.00 -11.73
C PRO A 91 18.23 16.00 -10.94
N LYS A 92 17.80 17.27 -10.93
CA LYS A 92 18.31 18.27 -9.97
C LYS A 92 18.04 17.80 -8.53
N PRO A 93 18.79 18.30 -7.55
CA PRO A 93 18.53 17.98 -6.15
C PRO A 93 17.06 18.26 -5.78
N LYS A 94 16.37 17.23 -5.25
CA LYS A 94 14.95 17.27 -4.87
C LYS A 94 13.98 17.51 -6.04
N GLU A 95 14.40 17.34 -7.29
CA GLU A 95 13.49 17.43 -8.43
C GLU A 95 12.43 16.33 -8.36
N ALA A 96 11.17 16.71 -8.50
CA ALA A 96 10.08 15.78 -8.62
C ALA A 96 9.91 15.38 -10.09
N ILE A 97 9.88 14.08 -10.40
CA ILE A 97 9.57 13.56 -11.74
C ILE A 97 8.34 12.68 -11.65
N ASN A 98 7.36 12.90 -12.54
CA ASN A 98 6.16 12.08 -12.56
C ASN A 98 6.52 10.61 -12.82
N CYS A 99 5.94 9.72 -12.02
CA CYS A 99 6.24 8.30 -12.04
C CYS A 99 4.95 7.50 -11.86
N GLY A 100 4.73 6.53 -12.75
CA GLY A 100 3.72 5.50 -12.59
C GLY A 100 4.35 4.21 -12.06
N VAL A 101 3.72 3.59 -11.06
CA VAL A 101 4.16 2.32 -10.46
C VAL A 101 2.98 1.42 -10.13
N MET A 102 3.23 0.12 -10.10
CA MET A 102 2.36 -0.88 -9.50
C MET A 102 2.89 -1.21 -8.09
N GLY A 103 1.99 -1.41 -7.13
CA GLY A 103 2.37 -1.72 -5.76
C GLY A 103 1.18 -1.88 -4.82
N TYR A 104 1.45 -1.88 -3.52
CA TYR A 104 0.41 -1.84 -2.50
C TYR A 104 0.93 -1.13 -1.25
N LEU A 105 -0.01 -0.64 -0.44
CA LEU A 105 0.32 0.01 0.82
C LEU A 105 0.61 -1.02 1.90
N ILE A 106 1.70 -0.83 2.65
CA ILE A 106 2.05 -1.61 3.83
C ILE A 106 2.03 -0.73 5.06
N ASN A 107 1.70 -1.33 6.20
CA ASN A 107 1.91 -0.67 7.47
C ASN A 107 3.41 -0.54 7.72
N LYS A 108 3.78 0.64 8.18
CA LYS A 108 5.11 0.93 8.65
C LYS A 108 5.40 0.19 9.96
N GLY A 109 6.66 -0.17 10.21
CA GLY A 109 7.07 -0.75 11.49
C GLY A 109 6.76 0.21 12.65
N SER A 110 6.40 -0.34 13.82
CA SER A 110 5.97 0.44 15.00
C SER A 110 6.99 1.47 15.51
N ASN A 111 8.26 1.27 15.19
CA ASN A 111 9.38 2.08 15.69
C ASN A 111 9.92 3.07 14.64
N GLU A 112 9.34 3.10 13.45
CA GLU A 112 9.79 4.02 12.40
C GLU A 112 8.97 5.33 12.47
N GLU A 113 9.64 6.48 12.51
CA GLU A 113 9.00 7.81 12.64
C GLU A 113 8.41 8.32 11.32
N GLY A 114 7.14 8.75 11.28
CA GLY A 114 6.50 9.39 10.11
C GLY A 114 5.14 8.79 9.74
N ALA A 115 4.76 8.86 8.45
CA ALA A 115 3.46 8.36 7.98
C ALA A 115 3.27 6.86 8.25
N LYS A 116 2.04 6.46 8.65
CA LYS A 116 1.72 5.07 9.06
C LYS A 116 1.76 4.05 7.94
N LYS A 117 1.55 4.47 6.69
CA LYS A 117 1.57 3.62 5.49
C LYS A 117 2.78 3.97 4.63
N GLN A 118 3.39 2.95 4.01
CA GLN A 118 4.42 3.08 2.99
C GLN A 118 3.95 2.39 1.71
N LEU A 119 4.38 2.88 0.55
CA LEU A 119 4.15 2.22 -0.73
C LEU A 119 5.28 1.22 -1.00
N LEU A 120 4.93 -0.07 -1.10
CA LEU A 120 5.84 -1.10 -1.59
C LEU A 120 5.62 -1.25 -3.09
N ILE A 121 6.67 -0.99 -3.86
CA ILE A 121 6.64 -1.04 -5.33
C ILE A 121 6.91 -2.47 -5.80
N THR A 122 6.02 -2.98 -6.64
CA THR A 122 6.13 -4.31 -7.30
C THR A 122 6.41 -4.20 -8.79
N GLY A 123 6.23 -3.04 -9.40
CA GLY A 123 6.50 -2.81 -10.81
C GLY A 123 6.68 -1.33 -11.15
N LEU A 124 7.66 -1.00 -12.00
CA LEU A 124 7.76 0.33 -12.61
C LEU A 124 6.92 0.39 -13.89
N VAL A 125 6.01 1.35 -14.00
CA VAL A 125 5.30 1.65 -15.26
C VAL A 125 6.13 2.60 -16.11
N GLY A 126 6.65 3.69 -15.53
CA GLY A 126 7.55 4.61 -16.22
C GLY A 126 7.68 5.98 -15.55
N PHE A 127 8.67 6.75 -16.01
CA PHE A 127 8.88 8.14 -15.65
C PHE A 127 8.51 9.06 -16.82
N ASP A 128 7.97 10.23 -16.53
CA ASP A 128 7.63 11.27 -17.50
C ASP A 128 8.01 12.65 -16.96
N LYS A 129 8.98 13.31 -17.59
CA LYS A 129 9.42 14.67 -17.23
C LYS A 129 8.47 15.77 -17.74
N SER A 130 7.60 15.44 -18.70
CA SER A 130 6.62 16.38 -19.28
C SER A 130 5.31 16.43 -18.50
N ALA A 131 5.06 15.42 -17.66
CA ALA A 131 3.90 15.34 -16.79
C ALA A 131 4.21 15.86 -15.38
N SER A 132 3.19 16.40 -14.73
CA SER A 132 3.21 16.77 -13.31
C SER A 132 1.81 16.59 -12.74
N CYS A 133 1.70 16.25 -11.46
CA CYS A 133 0.40 16.20 -10.82
C CYS A 133 -0.31 17.56 -10.82
N THR A 134 -1.58 17.60 -11.24
CA THR A 134 -2.42 18.81 -11.09
C THR A 134 -3.45 18.62 -9.98
N PRO A 135 -3.66 19.60 -9.08
CA PRO A 135 -4.67 19.48 -8.02
C PRO A 135 -6.10 19.22 -8.56
N SER A 136 -6.40 19.65 -9.78
CA SER A 136 -7.69 19.41 -10.44
C SER A 136 -8.02 17.93 -10.64
N GLN A 137 -7.01 17.05 -10.72
CA GLN A 137 -7.17 15.61 -10.92
C GLN A 137 -7.51 14.85 -9.63
N ARG A 138 -7.54 15.53 -8.48
CA ARG A 138 -7.79 14.87 -7.20
C ARG A 138 -9.25 14.52 -7.02
N ILE A 139 -9.50 13.30 -6.57
CA ILE A 139 -10.84 12.84 -6.19
C ILE A 139 -11.12 13.00 -4.69
N THR A 140 -10.11 13.29 -3.88
CA THR A 140 -10.24 13.41 -2.41
C THR A 140 -10.68 14.79 -1.93
N ASP A 141 -10.81 15.75 -2.84
CA ASP A 141 -11.08 17.14 -2.50
C ASP A 141 -12.57 17.50 -2.70
N ASP A 142 -13.46 16.51 -2.92
CA ASP A 142 -14.87 16.74 -3.24
C ASP A 142 -15.79 15.56 -2.90
N ILE A 143 -17.10 15.79 -2.99
CA ILE A 143 -18.16 14.79 -2.87
C ILE A 143 -18.67 14.45 -4.27
N TYR A 144 -18.83 13.15 -4.53
CA TYR A 144 -19.37 12.63 -5.78
C TYR A 144 -20.76 12.08 -5.52
N ALA A 145 -21.78 12.54 -6.25
CA ALA A 145 -23.15 12.15 -6.00
C ALA A 145 -23.90 11.69 -7.24
N VAL A 146 -24.88 10.81 -7.02
CA VAL A 146 -25.89 10.42 -8.00
C VAL A 146 -27.28 10.50 -7.37
N PHE A 147 -28.21 11.07 -8.11
CA PHE A 147 -29.61 11.17 -7.74
C PHE A 147 -30.44 10.19 -8.56
N ARG A 148 -31.34 9.44 -7.91
CA ARG A 148 -32.20 8.47 -8.59
C ARG A 148 -33.69 8.83 -8.44
N PRO A 149 -34.49 8.72 -9.52
CA PRO A 149 -34.09 8.30 -10.87
C PRO A 149 -33.27 9.38 -11.62
N ASN A 150 -33.42 10.64 -11.26
CA ASN A 150 -32.65 11.78 -11.77
C ASN A 150 -32.66 12.91 -10.72
N GLU A 151 -31.98 14.02 -10.99
CA GLU A 151 -31.87 15.16 -10.07
C GLU A 151 -33.20 15.87 -9.79
N GLU A 152 -34.07 16.02 -10.80
CA GLU A 152 -35.34 16.74 -10.67
C GLU A 152 -36.39 15.95 -9.86
N GLN A 153 -36.40 14.63 -10.00
CA GLN A 153 -37.41 13.74 -9.41
C GLN A 153 -36.81 12.83 -8.33
N ALA A 154 -35.68 13.24 -7.76
CA ALA A 154 -34.87 12.40 -6.90
C ALA A 154 -35.65 11.88 -5.69
N LYS A 155 -35.69 10.55 -5.56
CA LYS A 155 -36.18 9.85 -4.36
C LYS A 155 -35.04 9.48 -3.45
N THR A 156 -33.87 9.21 -4.02
CA THR A 156 -32.66 8.86 -3.27
C THR A 156 -31.45 9.59 -3.80
N LYS A 157 -30.51 9.92 -2.92
CA LYS A 157 -29.17 10.42 -3.26
C LYS A 157 -28.14 9.42 -2.71
N THR A 158 -27.21 8.98 -3.54
CA THR A 158 -26.00 8.27 -3.09
C THR A 158 -24.81 9.19 -3.25
N SER A 159 -24.02 9.36 -2.19
CA SER A 159 -22.82 10.18 -2.16
C SER A 159 -21.59 9.34 -1.84
N LEU A 160 -20.47 9.68 -2.47
CA LEU A 160 -19.14 9.12 -2.25
C LEU A 160 -18.19 10.25 -1.82
N THR A 161 -17.44 10.01 -0.75
CA THR A 161 -16.34 10.87 -0.29
C THR A 161 -15.08 10.03 -0.20
N PHE A 162 -13.95 10.57 -0.67
CA PHE A 162 -12.66 9.87 -0.67
C PHE A 162 -11.67 10.62 0.21
N ASP A 163 -10.98 9.87 1.07
CA ASP A 163 -9.93 10.39 1.93
C ASP A 163 -8.55 10.14 1.33
N LYS A 164 -7.61 11.00 1.71
CA LYS A 164 -6.21 10.94 1.23
C LYS A 164 -5.48 9.69 1.68
N ASP A 165 -5.95 9.01 2.72
CA ASP A 165 -5.36 7.78 3.25
C ASP A 165 -5.87 6.49 2.57
N PHE A 166 -6.51 6.67 1.40
CA PHE A 166 -7.06 5.63 0.55
C PHE A 166 -8.33 4.98 1.11
N THR A 167 -9.00 5.64 2.05
CA THR A 167 -10.33 5.23 2.54
C THR A 167 -11.45 6.02 1.86
N PHE A 168 -12.66 5.47 1.82
CA PHE A 168 -13.84 6.15 1.30
C PHE A 168 -15.07 5.89 2.17
N GLN A 169 -16.07 6.76 2.01
CA GLN A 169 -17.41 6.58 2.56
C GLN A 169 -18.45 6.65 1.44
N CYS A 170 -19.40 5.72 1.41
CA CYS A 170 -20.55 5.72 0.52
C CYS A 170 -21.83 5.78 1.35
N VAL A 171 -22.67 6.79 1.11
CA VAL A 171 -23.90 7.00 1.88
C VAL A 171 -25.08 7.14 0.94
N THR A 172 -26.16 6.40 1.18
CA THR A 172 -27.42 6.54 0.44
C THR A 172 -28.52 7.02 1.37
N TYR A 173 -29.19 8.12 0.99
CA TYR A 173 -30.37 8.65 1.67
C TYR A 173 -31.61 8.53 0.78
N GLN A 174 -32.75 8.22 1.39
CA GLN A 174 -34.06 8.62 0.89
C GLN A 174 -34.25 10.12 1.18
N LEU A 175 -34.79 10.87 0.23
CA LEU A 175 -34.91 12.33 0.33
C LEU A 175 -36.23 12.81 0.95
N SER A 176 -37.29 11.99 0.92
CA SER A 176 -38.58 12.35 1.53
C SER A 176 -39.36 11.13 2.06
N PRO A 177 -39.62 11.04 3.38
CA PRO A 177 -38.87 11.75 4.42
C PRO A 177 -37.37 11.42 4.34
N VAL A 178 -36.53 12.32 4.86
CA VAL A 178 -35.08 12.08 4.91
C VAL A 178 -34.79 10.88 5.79
N LYS A 179 -34.17 9.84 5.22
CA LYS A 179 -33.82 8.61 5.94
C LYS A 179 -32.53 8.01 5.38
N LEU A 180 -31.60 7.67 6.26
CA LEU A 180 -30.42 6.89 5.88
C LEU A 180 -30.85 5.47 5.47
N LEU A 181 -30.50 5.07 4.24
CA LEU A 181 -30.80 3.74 3.71
C LEU A 181 -29.61 2.80 3.83
N SER A 182 -28.40 3.29 3.55
CA SER A 182 -27.17 2.50 3.62
C SER A 182 -25.96 3.39 3.88
N GLU A 183 -24.97 2.84 4.57
CA GLU A 183 -23.66 3.45 4.77
C GLU A 183 -22.59 2.36 4.62
N TYR A 184 -21.58 2.61 3.78
CA TYR A 184 -20.42 1.77 3.61
C TYR A 184 -19.15 2.58 3.85
N LYS A 185 -18.15 1.94 4.44
CA LYS A 185 -16.78 2.44 4.57
C LYS A 185 -15.83 1.37 4.07
N GLY A 186 -14.78 1.80 3.40
CA GLY A 186 -13.86 0.87 2.78
C GLY A 186 -12.62 1.56 2.25
N ASP A 187 -11.90 0.84 1.41
CA ASP A 187 -10.69 1.33 0.74
C ASP A 187 -10.96 1.56 -0.75
N TRP A 188 -10.27 2.52 -1.33
CA TRP A 188 -10.31 2.76 -2.76
C TRP A 188 -8.91 2.71 -3.34
N TYR A 189 -8.80 2.15 -4.54
CA TYR A 189 -7.54 2.08 -5.25
C TYR A 189 -7.77 2.21 -6.75
N ARG A 190 -6.70 2.53 -7.45
CA ARG A 190 -6.69 2.44 -8.90
C ARG A 190 -6.07 1.14 -9.34
N THR A 191 -6.65 0.50 -10.34
CA THR A 191 -6.08 -0.71 -10.96
C THR A 191 -5.31 -0.38 -12.23
N ASP A 192 -5.53 0.81 -12.80
CA ASP A 192 -4.82 1.37 -13.94
C ASP A 192 -4.89 2.91 -13.93
N LYS A 193 -4.42 3.57 -14.99
CA LYS A 193 -4.38 5.02 -15.16
C LYS A 193 -5.73 5.68 -14.89
N ASN A 194 -6.83 5.09 -15.39
CA ASN A 194 -8.17 5.65 -15.23
C ASN A 194 -9.12 4.72 -14.49
N LEU A 195 -8.70 3.50 -14.14
CA LEU A 195 -9.59 2.51 -13.54
C LEU A 195 -9.53 2.60 -12.01
N ILE A 196 -10.69 2.59 -11.37
CA ILE A 196 -10.85 2.66 -9.92
C ILE A 196 -11.68 1.47 -9.42
N VAL A 197 -11.34 1.00 -8.22
CA VAL A 197 -12.10 0.01 -7.47
C VAL A 197 -12.34 0.51 -6.04
N LEU A 198 -13.56 0.30 -5.55
CA LEU A 198 -14.00 0.61 -4.20
C LEU A 198 -14.29 -0.71 -3.50
N LEU A 199 -13.57 -0.98 -2.40
CA LEU A 199 -13.57 -2.25 -1.70
C LEU A 199 -14.15 -2.09 -0.29
N VAL A 200 -15.12 -2.94 0.08
CA VAL A 200 -15.63 -3.05 1.45
C VAL A 200 -15.27 -4.41 1.98
N ASN A 201 -14.46 -4.46 3.05
CA ASN A 201 -13.93 -5.71 3.61
C ASN A 201 -13.20 -6.61 2.60
N GLY A 202 -12.61 -6.01 1.55
CA GLY A 202 -11.91 -6.71 0.47
C GLY A 202 -12.79 -7.08 -0.73
N ASP A 203 -14.11 -6.98 -0.61
CA ASP A 203 -15.05 -7.25 -1.70
C ASP A 203 -15.35 -5.98 -2.51
N VAL A 204 -15.57 -6.13 -3.81
CA VAL A 204 -15.86 -5.00 -4.72
C VAL A 204 -17.27 -4.47 -4.45
N LEU A 205 -17.36 -3.23 -3.96
CA LEU A 205 -18.62 -2.48 -3.89
C LEU A 205 -18.94 -1.81 -5.23
N TYR A 206 -17.94 -1.15 -5.82
CA TYR A 206 -18.01 -0.54 -7.14
C TYR A 206 -16.65 -0.68 -7.84
N GLN A 207 -16.69 -0.75 -9.17
CA GLN A 207 -15.52 -0.58 -10.02
C GLN A 207 -15.88 0.29 -11.22
N GLY A 208 -14.90 0.89 -11.88
CA GLY A 208 -15.17 1.65 -13.10
C GLY A 208 -14.06 2.61 -13.46
N THR A 209 -14.44 3.75 -14.03
CA THR A 209 -13.52 4.73 -14.62
C THR A 209 -13.62 6.09 -13.94
N ILE A 210 -12.46 6.72 -13.70
CA ILE A 210 -12.34 8.14 -13.39
C ILE A 210 -12.25 8.89 -14.72
N ASP A 211 -13.28 9.68 -15.04
CA ASP A 211 -13.24 10.62 -16.14
C ASP A 211 -12.57 11.92 -15.67
N PHE A 212 -11.26 12.04 -15.91
CA PHE A 212 -10.49 13.24 -15.53
C PHE A 212 -10.83 14.49 -16.34
N THR A 213 -11.56 14.37 -17.46
CA THR A 213 -11.98 15.54 -18.25
C THR A 213 -13.12 16.27 -17.57
N ASN A 214 -14.14 15.53 -17.12
CA ASN A 214 -15.29 16.11 -16.43
C ASN A 214 -15.22 15.98 -14.91
N MET A 215 -14.21 15.27 -14.39
CA MET A 215 -14.11 14.86 -13.00
C MET A 215 -15.37 14.12 -12.52
N ASN A 216 -15.81 13.14 -13.30
CA ASN A 216 -16.90 12.22 -12.94
C ASN A 216 -16.34 10.83 -12.62
N LEU A 217 -17.08 10.07 -11.81
CA LEU A 217 -16.83 8.64 -11.63
C LEU A 217 -17.92 7.87 -12.36
N ILE A 218 -17.54 7.03 -13.31
CA ILE A 218 -18.44 6.16 -14.04
C ILE A 218 -18.26 4.76 -13.46
N LEU A 219 -19.16 4.39 -12.56
CA LEU A 219 -19.04 3.20 -11.72
C LEU A 219 -20.12 2.17 -12.05
N GLU A 220 -19.81 0.92 -11.75
CA GLU A 220 -20.73 -0.20 -11.86
C GLU A 220 -20.58 -1.15 -10.66
N ASN A 221 -21.65 -1.88 -10.39
CA ASN A 221 -21.67 -3.00 -9.44
C ASN A 221 -22.53 -4.13 -10.02
N ASP A 222 -22.93 -5.08 -9.18
CA ASP A 222 -23.75 -6.23 -9.59
C ASP A 222 -25.18 -5.86 -9.99
N GLN A 223 -25.69 -4.70 -9.53
CA GLN A 223 -27.07 -4.27 -9.72
C GLN A 223 -27.20 -3.17 -10.80
N GLU A 224 -26.20 -2.32 -10.92
CA GLU A 224 -26.24 -1.12 -11.75
C GLU A 224 -24.99 -1.03 -12.63
N LYS A 225 -25.20 -0.62 -13.88
CA LYS A 225 -24.13 -0.42 -14.87
C LYS A 225 -24.06 1.04 -15.28
N ASN A 226 -22.84 1.56 -15.46
CA ASN A 226 -22.57 2.92 -15.96
C ASN A 226 -23.23 4.04 -15.13
N VAL A 227 -23.19 3.92 -13.80
CA VAL A 227 -23.68 4.95 -12.87
C VAL A 227 -22.71 6.12 -12.85
N ILE A 228 -23.17 7.30 -13.21
CA ILE A 228 -22.36 8.52 -13.24
C ILE A 228 -22.52 9.25 -11.91
N PHE A 229 -21.48 9.20 -11.08
CA PHE A 229 -21.36 10.06 -9.92
C PHE A 229 -20.67 11.35 -10.34
N ARG A 230 -21.37 12.46 -10.14
CA ARG A 230 -20.90 13.78 -10.51
C ARG A 230 -20.32 14.50 -9.30
N ARG A 231 -19.24 15.23 -9.53
CA ARG A 231 -18.55 16.02 -8.52
C ARG A 231 -19.36 17.26 -8.13
N GLY A 232 -19.45 17.55 -6.83
CA GLY A 232 -19.93 18.84 -6.31
C GLY A 232 -21.44 19.09 -6.41
N ILE A 233 -22.27 18.05 -6.45
CA ILE A 233 -23.75 18.14 -6.50
C ILE A 233 -24.41 17.76 -5.16
#